data_AF-A0A1G0Z4N3-F1
#
_entry.id   AF-A0A1G0Z4N3-F1
#
_cell.length_a   1.000
_cell.length_b   1.000
_cell.length_c   1.000
_cell.angle_alpha   90.00
_cell.angle_beta   90.00
_cell.angle_gamma   90.00
#
_symmetry.space_group_name_H-M   'P 1'
#
loop_
_entity.id
_entity.type
_entity.pdbx_description
1 polymer ?
#
loop_
_entity_poly.entity_id
_entity_poly.type
_entity_poly.pdbx_seq_one_letter_code
_entity_poly.pdbx_strand_id
1 'polypeptide(L)'
;MKIASAEFAERHIPKRIPGPCIHASAFLPGRSPSEAIEAAIMAAGGSGSSATVVLGSQDWIIDRAVLLPSNLELVIDGCRLKLADGVFDNIIRVAGIRPDFAEPYGVCSSVEPTENIRITGRNNAVIEGADNPYTATNPKTGVVEKWVGDYFGWRTVGIQLSRTSHYEISGFAMRKTHCWAISQEQCAYGYLHDIVFDTNVKNGDGINFRNGCSFCLVDGISGTTSDDTVACTALNGTYLTTQSKYIHPMQPMGSGFAGDAADIHDIFIRNIRTGGLCHGVICLATSPQVYNILIENVVEEASSGREACVKIYTGYGSGYKKGNLRNISVSNVVSKGASYAVMVKAAVKDVHFSAVRQLKYDAETHLFEGESDNLNIEGF
;
A
#
# COMPACT_ATOMS: atom_id res chain seq x y z
N MET A 1 6.89 -19.67 -10.39
CA MET A 1 7.16 -20.55 -9.24
C MET A 1 6.15 -20.19 -8.16
N LYS A 2 5.25 -21.09 -7.74
CA LYS A 2 4.28 -20.80 -6.66
C LYS A 2 4.95 -21.07 -5.32
N ILE A 3 5.02 -20.09 -4.43
CA ILE A 3 5.51 -20.24 -3.06
C ILE A 3 4.31 -20.24 -2.09
N ALA A 4 4.28 -21.20 -1.15
CA ALA A 4 3.24 -21.22 -0.11
C ALA A 4 3.45 -20.07 0.89
N SER A 5 2.40 -19.58 1.56
CA SER A 5 2.52 -18.41 2.46
C SER A 5 3.44 -18.70 3.62
N ALA A 6 3.33 -19.91 4.18
CA ALA A 6 4.22 -20.40 5.22
C ALA A 6 5.68 -20.47 4.75
N GLU A 7 5.92 -20.93 3.52
CA GLU A 7 7.26 -21.02 2.93
C GLU A 7 7.87 -19.63 2.67
N PHE A 8 7.07 -18.67 2.18
CA PHE A 8 7.49 -17.28 2.03
C PHE A 8 7.83 -16.66 3.38
N ALA A 9 6.93 -16.80 4.36
CA ALA A 9 7.12 -16.29 5.70
C ALA A 9 8.37 -16.87 6.36
N GLU A 10 8.60 -18.18 6.22
CA GLU A 10 9.79 -18.84 6.76
C GLU A 10 11.10 -18.31 6.14
N ARG A 11 11.09 -18.03 4.83
CA ARG A 11 12.28 -17.59 4.10
C ARG A 11 12.61 -16.12 4.28
N HIS A 12 11.59 -15.27 4.27
CA HIS A 12 11.77 -13.84 4.03
C HIS A 12 11.34 -12.97 5.20
N ILE A 13 10.48 -13.47 6.09
CA ILE A 13 9.99 -12.67 7.20
C ILE A 13 10.89 -12.90 8.41
N PRO A 14 11.40 -11.83 9.05
CA PRO A 14 12.38 -11.95 10.13
C PRO A 14 11.76 -12.75 11.26
N LYS A 15 12.38 -13.86 11.67
CA LYS A 15 11.86 -14.66 12.79
C LYS A 15 11.66 -13.75 14.00
N ARG A 16 10.60 -14.00 14.77
CA ARG A 16 10.41 -13.32 16.05
C ARG A 16 11.60 -13.68 16.94
N ILE A 17 12.53 -12.76 17.11
CA ILE A 17 13.66 -12.92 18.01
C ILE A 17 13.17 -12.47 19.39
N PRO A 18 13.37 -13.27 20.45
CA PRO A 18 13.06 -12.86 21.81
C PRO A 18 13.77 -11.54 22.13
N GLY A 19 12.98 -10.56 22.54
CA GLY A 19 13.44 -9.22 22.85
C GLY A 19 12.54 -8.56 23.90
N PRO A 20 12.85 -7.34 24.34
CA PRO A 20 12.00 -6.64 25.28
C PRO A 20 10.61 -6.43 24.67
N CYS A 21 9.58 -6.79 25.42
CA CYS A 21 8.19 -6.48 25.12
C CYS A 21 7.74 -5.33 26.02
N ILE A 22 7.51 -4.16 25.43
CA ILE A 22 7.24 -2.92 26.13
C ILE A 22 5.82 -2.47 25.83
N HIS A 23 5.02 -2.26 26.86
CA HIS A 23 3.69 -1.68 26.72
C HIS A 23 3.79 -0.16 26.74
N ALA A 24 3.31 0.51 25.70
CA ALA A 24 3.33 1.98 25.62
C ALA A 24 2.52 2.64 26.75
N SER A 25 1.54 1.93 27.32
CA SER A 25 0.74 2.41 28.45
C SER A 25 1.56 2.71 29.70
N ALA A 26 2.72 2.05 29.88
CA ALA A 26 3.64 2.34 30.98
C ALA A 26 4.27 3.75 30.88
N PHE A 27 4.25 4.36 29.71
CA PHE A 27 4.85 5.68 29.45
C PHE A 27 3.82 6.82 29.41
N LEU A 28 2.51 6.51 29.46
CA LEU A 28 1.42 7.49 29.43
C LEU A 28 1.43 8.53 30.56
N PRO A 29 1.82 8.23 31.82
CA PRO A 29 1.74 9.23 32.89
C PRO A 29 2.49 10.51 32.54
N GLY A 30 1.74 11.62 32.41
CA GLY A 30 2.28 12.94 32.08
C GLY A 30 2.65 13.16 30.61
N ARG A 31 2.26 12.26 29.70
CA ARG A 31 2.56 12.31 28.25
C ARG A 31 1.31 12.25 27.40
N SER A 32 1.37 12.84 26.21
CA SER A 32 0.39 12.56 25.15
C SER A 32 0.53 11.11 24.64
N PRO A 33 -0.49 10.54 23.96
CA PRO A 33 -0.36 9.22 23.34
C PRO A 33 0.84 9.11 22.39
N SER A 34 1.09 10.14 21.57
CA SER A 34 2.27 10.17 20.68
C SER A 34 3.58 10.11 21.48
N GLU A 35 3.72 10.94 22.51
CA GLU A 35 4.92 11.00 23.36
C GLU A 35 5.16 9.68 24.12
N ALA A 36 4.09 9.02 24.55
CA ALA A 36 4.17 7.73 25.23
C ALA A 36 4.63 6.61 24.28
N ILE A 37 4.12 6.60 23.04
CA ILE A 37 4.57 5.65 22.00
C ILE A 37 6.05 5.89 21.66
N GLU A 38 6.45 7.15 21.44
CA GLU A 38 7.83 7.52 21.16
C GLU A 38 8.77 7.09 22.30
N ALA A 39 8.38 7.34 23.55
CA ALA A 39 9.16 6.93 24.72
C ALA A 39 9.29 5.40 24.82
N ALA A 40 8.22 4.65 24.51
CA ALA A 40 8.24 3.19 24.49
C ALA A 40 9.17 2.65 23.38
N ILE A 41 9.12 3.24 22.19
CA ILE A 41 10.00 2.88 21.07
C ILE A 41 11.48 3.19 21.40
N MET A 42 11.77 4.34 22.01
CA MET A 42 13.13 4.66 22.46
C MET A 42 13.63 3.68 23.53
N ALA A 43 12.79 3.33 24.50
CA ALA A 43 13.13 2.33 25.51
C ALA A 43 13.37 0.94 24.91
N ALA A 44 12.63 0.58 23.86
CA ALA A 44 12.80 -0.66 23.10
C ALA A 44 14.14 -0.68 22.35
N GLY A 45 14.46 0.42 21.65
CA GLY A 45 15.65 0.57 20.82
C GLY A 45 16.97 0.66 21.61
N GLY A 46 16.94 1.06 22.87
CA GLY A 46 18.14 1.10 23.73
C GLY A 46 18.84 -0.25 23.95
N SER A 47 18.20 -1.36 23.56
CA SER A 47 18.70 -2.72 23.73
C SER A 47 19.53 -3.27 22.55
N GLY A 48 19.62 -2.54 21.43
CA GLY A 48 20.38 -2.95 20.23
C GLY A 48 19.90 -4.25 19.57
N SER A 49 18.76 -4.79 19.99
CA SER A 49 18.18 -6.07 19.57
C SER A 49 16.73 -5.87 19.12
N SER A 50 16.14 -6.89 18.48
CA SER A 50 14.73 -6.84 18.09
C SER A 50 13.85 -6.60 19.31
N ALA A 51 12.81 -5.78 19.16
CA ALA A 51 11.92 -5.45 20.28
C ALA A 51 10.46 -5.37 19.84
N THR A 52 9.56 -5.53 20.81
CA THR A 52 8.11 -5.42 20.60
C THR A 52 7.57 -4.25 21.41
N VAL A 53 6.85 -3.33 20.76
CA VAL A 53 6.07 -2.29 21.42
C VAL A 53 4.59 -2.60 21.26
N VAL A 54 3.87 -2.71 22.37
CA VAL A 54 2.45 -3.05 22.41
C VAL A 54 1.63 -1.81 22.74
N LEU A 55 0.72 -1.48 21.83
CA LEU A 55 -0.38 -0.55 22.04
C LEU A 55 -1.60 -1.36 22.43
N GLY A 56 -2.14 -1.11 23.61
CA GLY A 56 -3.35 -1.77 24.10
C GLY A 56 -3.92 -1.01 25.29
N SER A 57 -4.90 -1.61 25.98
CA SER A 57 -5.57 -1.06 27.18
C SER A 57 -6.43 0.20 26.97
N GLN A 58 -6.23 0.94 25.88
CA GLN A 58 -7.01 2.11 25.50
C GLN A 58 -6.86 2.39 24.00
N ASP A 59 -7.71 3.25 23.45
CA ASP A 59 -7.49 3.83 22.12
C ASP A 59 -6.37 4.89 22.16
N TRP A 60 -5.59 4.94 21.09
CA TRP A 60 -4.40 5.78 20.94
C TRP A 60 -4.67 6.85 19.89
N ILE A 61 -4.93 8.08 20.34
CA ILE A 61 -5.15 9.24 19.46
C ILE A 61 -3.83 10.02 19.34
N ILE A 62 -3.19 9.94 18.19
CA ILE A 62 -1.85 10.49 17.93
C ILE A 62 -1.93 11.82 17.16
N ASP A 63 -1.11 12.77 17.57
CA ASP A 63 -0.96 14.09 16.94
C ASP A 63 0.13 14.15 15.85
N ARG A 64 0.83 13.03 15.61
CA ARG A 64 1.89 12.86 14.60
C ARG A 64 2.15 11.38 14.32
N ALA A 65 2.81 11.07 13.20
CA ALA A 65 3.09 9.70 12.79
C ALA A 65 3.90 8.91 13.84
N VAL A 66 3.55 7.64 14.05
CA VAL A 66 4.42 6.70 14.76
C VAL A 66 5.61 6.34 13.86
N LEU A 67 6.83 6.65 14.33
CA LEU A 67 8.06 6.40 13.58
C LEU A 67 8.69 5.05 13.96
N LEU A 68 8.77 4.12 13.00
CA LEU A 68 9.28 2.77 13.24
C LEU A 68 10.76 2.64 12.81
N PRO A 69 11.70 2.41 13.75
CA PRO A 69 13.06 2.02 13.43
C PRO A 69 13.15 0.56 12.97
N SER A 70 14.31 0.16 12.45
CA SER A 70 14.59 -1.25 12.16
C SER A 70 14.47 -2.14 13.41
N ASN A 71 14.19 -3.42 13.19
CA ASN A 71 14.10 -4.45 14.22
C ASN A 71 12.98 -4.22 15.26
N LEU A 72 11.87 -3.59 14.87
CA LEU A 72 10.75 -3.31 15.76
C LEU A 72 9.46 -4.01 15.29
N GLU A 73 8.77 -4.67 16.22
CA GLU A 73 7.37 -5.05 16.08
C GLU A 73 6.47 -4.05 16.82
N LEU A 74 5.62 -3.34 16.11
CA LEU A 74 4.50 -2.61 16.68
C LEU A 74 3.26 -3.52 16.70
N VAL A 75 2.72 -3.79 17.88
CA VAL A 75 1.48 -4.56 18.07
C VAL A 75 0.36 -3.62 18.48
N ILE A 76 -0.71 -3.56 17.69
CA ILE A 76 -1.98 -2.95 18.09
C ILE A 76 -2.88 -4.08 18.61
N ASP A 77 -3.23 -4.06 19.89
CA ASP A 77 -3.92 -5.17 20.55
C ASP A 77 -5.25 -4.72 21.18
N GLY A 78 -6.35 -5.09 20.52
CA GLY A 78 -7.71 -4.84 21.04
C GLY A 78 -8.09 -3.36 21.13
N CYS A 79 -7.39 -2.48 20.41
CA CYS A 79 -7.60 -1.04 20.46
C CYS A 79 -7.54 -0.38 19.08
N ARG A 80 -7.85 0.92 19.05
CA ARG A 80 -7.69 1.77 17.86
C ARG A 80 -6.39 2.58 17.95
N LEU A 81 -5.63 2.63 16.86
CA LEU A 81 -4.60 3.64 16.63
C LEU A 81 -5.15 4.65 15.61
N LYS A 82 -5.29 5.91 16.03
CA LYS A 82 -6.03 6.93 15.31
C LYS A 82 -5.25 8.23 15.19
N LEU A 83 -5.21 8.82 14.00
CA LEU A 83 -4.74 10.20 13.83
C LEU A 83 -5.73 11.21 14.41
N ALA A 84 -5.27 12.18 15.18
CA ALA A 84 -6.12 13.24 15.73
C ALA A 84 -6.67 14.18 14.64
N ASP A 85 -7.81 14.81 14.94
CA ASP A 85 -8.43 15.77 14.02
C ASP A 85 -7.50 16.94 13.69
N GLY A 86 -7.51 17.35 12.43
CA GLY A 86 -6.68 18.45 11.94
C GLY A 86 -5.19 18.11 11.80
N VAL A 87 -4.76 16.87 12.01
CA VAL A 87 -3.36 16.47 11.78
C VAL A 87 -3.14 16.12 10.31
N PHE A 88 -2.04 16.60 9.74
CA PHE A 88 -1.58 16.26 8.39
C PHE A 88 -0.27 15.50 8.44
N ASP A 89 -0.37 14.20 8.70
CA ASP A 89 0.76 13.27 8.72
C ASP A 89 0.28 11.84 8.43
N ASN A 90 1.21 10.93 8.21
CA ASN A 90 0.92 9.51 8.19
C ASN A 90 0.44 9.04 9.57
N ILE A 91 -0.23 7.89 9.64
CA ILE A 91 -0.51 7.24 10.93
C ILE A 91 0.76 6.52 11.41
N ILE A 92 1.42 5.79 10.50
CA ILE A 92 2.68 5.09 10.75
C ILE A 92 3.64 5.37 9.59
N ARG A 93 4.91 5.63 9.90
CA ARG A 93 5.96 5.77 8.89
C ARG A 93 7.27 5.15 9.39
N VAL A 94 8.09 4.60 8.51
CA VAL A 94 9.44 4.17 8.90
C VAL A 94 10.33 5.37 9.25
N ALA A 95 11.12 5.22 10.29
CA ALA A 95 12.03 6.27 10.78
C ALA A 95 13.15 6.61 9.78
N GLY A 96 13.38 5.77 8.77
CA GLY A 96 14.31 6.02 7.68
C GLY A 96 13.90 7.18 6.76
N ILE A 97 12.61 7.50 6.67
CA ILE A 97 12.12 8.63 5.88
C ILE A 97 12.32 9.92 6.67
N ARG A 98 13.22 10.80 6.18
CA ARG A 98 13.56 12.08 6.81
C ARG A 98 13.02 13.24 5.98
N PRO A 99 11.90 13.87 6.40
CA PRO A 99 11.38 15.05 5.73
C PRO A 99 12.42 16.16 5.64
N ASP A 100 12.35 16.99 4.60
CA ASP A 100 13.05 18.28 4.61
C ASP A 100 12.33 19.22 5.60
N PHE A 101 13.10 19.95 6.42
CA PHE A 101 12.51 20.90 7.36
C PHE A 101 11.90 22.11 6.65
N ALA A 102 12.49 22.56 5.54
CA ALA A 102 11.98 23.68 4.76
C ALA A 102 10.74 23.30 3.94
N GLU A 103 10.68 22.04 3.49
CA GLU A 103 9.60 21.51 2.64
C GLU A 103 9.07 20.17 3.21
N PRO A 104 8.38 20.19 4.37
CA PRO A 104 8.03 18.99 5.15
C PRO A 104 7.06 18.03 4.45
N TYR A 105 6.43 18.49 3.37
CA TYR A 105 5.49 17.73 2.55
C TYR A 105 6.06 17.39 1.16
N GLY A 106 7.25 17.93 0.83
CA GLY A 106 7.92 17.74 -0.43
C GLY A 106 8.71 16.42 -0.52
N VAL A 107 9.71 16.41 -1.40
CA VAL A 107 10.71 15.33 -1.45
C VAL A 107 11.51 15.34 -0.15
N CYS A 108 11.72 14.16 0.43
CA CYS A 108 12.46 14.01 1.67
C CYS A 108 13.94 14.35 1.50
N SER A 109 14.55 14.90 2.55
CA SER A 109 15.98 15.22 2.58
C SER A 109 16.85 13.97 2.53
N SER A 110 16.39 12.88 3.16
CA SER A 110 16.95 11.54 2.95
C SER A 110 15.92 10.44 3.19
N VAL A 111 16.20 9.27 2.62
CA VAL A 111 15.44 8.03 2.87
C VAL A 111 16.46 6.93 3.14
N GLU A 112 16.67 6.65 4.41
CA GLU A 112 17.62 5.62 4.85
C GLU A 112 16.97 4.23 4.82
N PRO A 113 17.72 3.18 4.44
CA PRO A 113 17.22 1.81 4.53
C PRO A 113 16.76 1.44 5.94
N THR A 114 15.67 0.70 6.02
CA THR A 114 15.16 0.08 7.25
C THR A 114 14.93 -1.40 7.03
N GLU A 115 14.95 -2.20 8.09
CA GLU A 115 14.76 -3.65 7.97
C GLU A 115 14.08 -4.25 9.19
N ASN A 116 13.50 -5.44 9.02
CA ASN A 116 12.96 -6.26 10.12
C ASN A 116 11.86 -5.54 10.92
N ILE A 117 10.90 -4.96 10.20
CA ILE A 117 9.78 -4.23 10.80
C ILE A 117 8.51 -5.06 10.74
N ARG A 118 7.74 -5.10 11.83
CA ARG A 118 6.43 -5.75 11.87
C ARG A 118 5.38 -4.78 12.39
N ILE A 119 4.25 -4.67 11.70
CA ILE A 119 3.06 -3.92 12.14
C ILE A 119 1.92 -4.92 12.22
N THR A 120 1.55 -5.34 13.43
CA THR A 120 0.56 -6.41 13.62
C THR A 120 -0.63 -5.95 14.46
N GLY A 121 -1.82 -6.30 14.02
CA GLY A 121 -3.07 -6.15 14.73
C GLY A 121 -3.50 -7.46 15.39
N ARG A 122 -4.12 -7.36 16.56
CA ARG A 122 -4.73 -8.49 17.28
C ARG A 122 -6.05 -8.07 17.89
N ASN A 123 -6.91 -9.05 18.16
CA ASN A 123 -8.14 -8.85 18.94
C ASN A 123 -9.04 -7.72 18.40
N ASN A 124 -9.23 -7.66 17.08
CA ASN A 124 -9.98 -6.62 16.37
C ASN A 124 -9.34 -5.22 16.38
N ALA A 125 -8.01 -5.16 16.33
CA ALA A 125 -7.27 -3.92 16.15
C ALA A 125 -7.75 -3.10 14.94
N VAL A 126 -7.77 -1.79 15.10
CA VAL A 126 -8.15 -0.84 14.04
C VAL A 126 -7.09 0.24 13.90
N ILE A 127 -6.71 0.54 12.66
CA ILE A 127 -5.89 1.71 12.30
C ILE A 127 -6.79 2.67 11.51
N GLU A 128 -6.96 3.91 11.98
CA GLU A 128 -7.82 4.88 11.29
C GLU A 128 -7.23 6.28 11.18
N GLY A 129 -7.57 6.98 10.09
CA GLY A 129 -7.30 8.41 9.98
C GLY A 129 -8.25 9.22 10.87
N ALA A 130 -8.07 10.55 10.81
CA ALA A 130 -8.88 11.51 11.55
C ALA A 130 -10.36 11.52 11.09
N ASP A 131 -11.27 11.86 12.00
CA ASP A 131 -12.69 12.07 11.66
C ASP A 131 -12.85 13.37 10.86
N ASN A 132 -12.09 14.40 11.23
CA ASN A 132 -11.98 15.66 10.54
C ASN A 132 -10.54 15.81 10.01
N PRO A 133 -10.30 15.44 8.73
CA PRO A 133 -8.99 15.62 8.09
C PRO A 133 -8.54 17.08 8.14
N TYR A 134 -7.23 17.28 8.10
CA TYR A 134 -6.63 18.61 7.99
C TYR A 134 -7.24 19.41 6.83
N THR A 135 -7.51 20.69 7.09
CA THR A 135 -8.15 21.61 6.16
C THR A 135 -7.31 22.87 6.05
N ALA A 136 -6.90 23.20 4.83
CA ALA A 136 -6.11 24.40 4.55
C ALA A 136 -6.33 24.86 3.10
N THR A 137 -5.88 26.07 2.80
CA THR A 137 -5.90 26.60 1.44
C THR A 137 -5.06 25.74 0.51
N ASN A 138 -5.67 25.21 -0.56
CA ASN A 138 -4.93 24.56 -1.64
C ASN A 138 -4.04 25.60 -2.35
N PRO A 139 -2.71 25.41 -2.35
CA PRO A 139 -1.78 26.40 -2.91
C PRO A 139 -1.95 26.69 -4.40
N LYS A 140 -2.59 25.79 -5.17
CA LYS A 140 -2.81 25.96 -6.61
C LYS A 140 -4.15 26.58 -6.96
N THR A 141 -5.19 26.35 -6.16
CA THR A 141 -6.56 26.82 -6.46
C THR A 141 -6.99 28.01 -5.59
N GLY A 142 -6.33 28.24 -4.45
CA GLY A 142 -6.72 29.24 -3.46
C GLY A 142 -7.96 28.87 -2.65
N VAL A 143 -8.52 27.66 -2.84
CA VAL A 143 -9.72 27.19 -2.14
C VAL A 143 -9.34 26.52 -0.83
N VAL A 144 -10.07 26.83 0.25
CA VAL A 144 -9.95 26.09 1.52
C VAL A 144 -10.66 24.75 1.38
N GLU A 145 -9.92 23.66 1.46
CA GLU A 145 -10.45 22.30 1.33
C GLU A 145 -9.72 21.31 2.25
N LYS A 146 -10.32 20.14 2.42
CA LYS A 146 -9.68 19.03 3.14
C LYS A 146 -8.50 18.54 2.32
N TRP A 147 -7.34 18.42 2.95
CA TRP A 147 -6.14 17.88 2.32
C TRP A 147 -6.20 16.35 2.29
N VAL A 148 -7.05 15.82 1.41
CA VAL A 148 -7.27 14.39 1.19
C VAL A 148 -7.03 14.01 -0.28
N GLY A 149 -6.68 12.76 -0.51
CA GLY A 149 -6.31 12.21 -1.79
C GLY A 149 -4.87 12.48 -2.19
N ASP A 150 -4.57 12.15 -3.43
CA ASP A 150 -3.24 12.12 -4.04
C ASP A 150 -2.61 13.50 -4.26
N TYR A 151 -3.41 14.56 -4.28
CA TYR A 151 -2.91 15.91 -4.58
C TYR A 151 -1.97 16.45 -3.49
N PHE A 152 -2.16 16.01 -2.25
CA PHE A 152 -1.41 16.55 -1.11
C PHE A 152 -0.20 15.68 -0.72
N GLY A 153 0.14 14.69 -1.55
CA GLY A 153 1.39 13.95 -1.45
C GLY A 153 1.43 12.89 -0.36
N TRP A 154 2.60 12.30 -0.16
CA TRP A 154 2.81 11.08 0.62
C TRP A 154 2.41 11.18 2.10
N ARG A 155 2.20 12.39 2.64
CA ARG A 155 1.70 12.60 4.01
C ARG A 155 0.24 12.19 4.20
N THR A 156 -0.55 12.07 3.13
CA THR A 156 -1.93 11.57 3.21
C THR A 156 -2.02 10.05 3.32
N VAL A 157 -0.92 9.32 3.11
CA VAL A 157 -0.88 7.86 3.19
C VAL A 157 -1.03 7.41 4.64
N GLY A 158 -1.77 6.33 4.89
CA GLY A 158 -1.91 5.80 6.26
C GLY A 158 -0.62 5.19 6.81
N ILE A 159 -0.07 4.18 6.13
CA ILE A 159 1.20 3.52 6.44
C ILE A 159 2.18 3.72 5.29
N GLN A 160 3.30 4.41 5.55
CA GLN A 160 4.31 4.73 4.54
C GLN A 160 5.64 4.01 4.81
N LEU A 161 6.05 3.15 3.88
CA LEU A 161 7.37 2.50 3.86
C LEU A 161 8.18 3.01 2.65
N SER A 162 9.47 3.26 2.85
CA SER A 162 10.41 3.51 1.75
C SER A 162 11.75 2.87 2.09
N ARG A 163 12.33 2.13 1.13
CA ARG A 163 13.62 1.42 1.29
C ARG A 163 13.62 0.45 2.49
N THR A 164 12.49 -0.22 2.70
CA THR A 164 12.32 -1.19 3.79
C THR A 164 12.46 -2.63 3.29
N SER A 165 13.29 -3.44 3.95
CA SER A 165 13.39 -4.87 3.67
C SER A 165 12.85 -5.73 4.83
N HIS A 166 12.41 -6.95 4.52
CA HIS A 166 12.02 -7.96 5.51
C HIS A 166 10.96 -7.46 6.49
N TYR A 167 9.74 -7.23 6.01
CA TYR A 167 8.68 -6.62 6.80
C TYR A 167 7.35 -7.36 6.72
N GLU A 168 6.56 -7.23 7.78
CA GLU A 168 5.22 -7.79 7.87
C GLU A 168 4.21 -6.70 8.25
N ILE A 169 3.05 -6.70 7.60
CA ILE A 169 1.91 -5.85 7.95
C ILE A 169 0.66 -6.73 7.98
N SER A 170 0.02 -6.89 9.14
CA SER A 170 -1.10 -7.84 9.23
C SER A 170 -2.09 -7.63 10.37
N GLY A 171 -3.27 -8.27 10.25
CA GLY A 171 -4.16 -8.57 11.38
C GLY A 171 -5.03 -7.41 11.90
N PHE A 172 -5.20 -6.33 11.14
CA PHE A 172 -6.01 -5.17 11.54
C PHE A 172 -7.04 -4.78 10.47
N ALA A 173 -8.06 -4.04 10.90
CA ALA A 173 -8.91 -3.28 10.00
C ALA A 173 -8.33 -1.87 9.78
N MET A 174 -8.40 -1.37 8.56
CA MET A 174 -7.94 -0.02 8.22
C MET A 174 -9.08 0.82 7.64
N ARG A 175 -9.35 1.96 8.26
CA ARG A 175 -10.54 2.79 7.98
C ARG A 175 -10.21 4.27 7.89
N LYS A 176 -11.14 5.07 7.34
CA LYS A 176 -11.05 6.54 7.29
C LYS A 176 -9.69 7.04 6.80
N THR A 177 -9.15 6.38 5.77
CA THR A 177 -7.88 6.78 5.18
C THR A 177 -8.03 8.18 4.58
N HIS A 178 -6.92 8.91 4.51
CA HIS A 178 -6.90 10.24 3.87
C HIS A 178 -6.45 10.17 2.41
N CYS A 179 -5.85 9.06 1.99
CA CYS A 179 -5.56 8.67 0.61
C CYS A 179 -5.30 7.14 0.61
N TRP A 180 -4.20 6.70 0.01
CA TRP A 180 -3.75 5.31 0.00
C TRP A 180 -3.58 4.79 1.43
N ALA A 181 -4.06 3.59 1.70
CA ALA A 181 -3.97 3.00 3.02
C ALA A 181 -2.52 2.62 3.34
N ILE A 182 -1.87 1.86 2.45
CA ILE A 182 -0.49 1.41 2.60
C ILE A 182 0.26 1.71 1.29
N SER A 183 1.39 2.41 1.38
CA SER A 183 2.25 2.69 0.22
C SER A 183 3.71 2.37 0.53
N GLN A 184 4.38 1.79 -0.46
CA GLN A 184 5.71 1.22 -0.33
C GLN A 184 6.52 1.52 -1.58
N GLU A 185 7.73 2.06 -1.45
CA GLU A 185 8.66 2.27 -2.56
C GLU A 185 10.04 1.71 -2.24
N GLN A 186 10.70 1.09 -3.22
CA GLN A 186 11.98 0.39 -3.03
C GLN A 186 11.98 -0.59 -1.85
N CYS A 187 10.84 -1.22 -1.58
CA CYS A 187 10.69 -2.16 -0.47
C CYS A 187 10.82 -3.60 -0.97
N ALA A 188 11.41 -4.48 -0.17
CA ALA A 188 11.60 -5.88 -0.56
C ALA A 188 11.30 -6.88 0.56
N TYR A 189 10.95 -8.11 0.20
CA TYR A 189 10.71 -9.19 1.18
C TYR A 189 9.55 -8.85 2.15
N GLY A 190 8.46 -8.32 1.61
CA GLY A 190 7.27 -7.94 2.36
C GLY A 190 6.20 -9.03 2.43
N TYR A 191 5.57 -9.21 3.58
CA TYR A 191 4.36 -10.03 3.72
C TYR A 191 3.21 -9.20 4.30
N LEU A 192 2.18 -8.97 3.48
CA LEU A 192 0.99 -8.23 3.87
C LEU A 192 -0.20 -9.18 3.90
N HIS A 193 -0.84 -9.36 5.06
CA HIS A 193 -1.91 -10.34 5.17
C HIS A 193 -2.95 -10.08 6.24
N ASP A 194 -4.14 -10.67 6.08
CA ASP A 194 -5.23 -10.58 7.06
C ASP A 194 -5.63 -9.12 7.39
N ILE A 195 -5.71 -8.28 6.35
CA ILE A 195 -6.09 -6.86 6.48
C ILE A 195 -7.50 -6.68 5.92
N VAL A 196 -8.33 -5.94 6.66
CA VAL A 196 -9.68 -5.56 6.24
C VAL A 196 -9.71 -4.06 5.92
N PHE A 197 -10.01 -3.70 4.67
CA PHE A 197 -10.11 -2.30 4.26
C PHE A 197 -11.55 -1.79 4.28
N ASP A 198 -11.71 -0.53 4.70
CA ASP A 198 -12.91 0.28 4.51
C ASP A 198 -12.47 1.72 4.18
N THR A 199 -12.21 1.95 2.90
CA THR A 199 -11.75 3.25 2.38
C THR A 199 -12.80 3.84 1.45
N ASN A 200 -13.11 5.12 1.65
CA ASN A 200 -14.17 5.83 0.91
C ASN A 200 -13.76 7.25 0.47
N VAL A 201 -12.46 7.53 0.45
CA VAL A 201 -11.89 8.83 0.07
C VAL A 201 -11.40 8.81 -1.38
N LYS A 202 -11.18 9.98 -1.99
CA LYS A 202 -10.49 10.06 -3.29
C LYS A 202 -9.11 9.39 -3.20
N ASN A 203 -8.78 8.53 -4.16
CA ASN A 203 -7.55 7.71 -4.13
C ASN A 203 -7.40 6.95 -2.81
N GLY A 204 -8.51 6.37 -2.34
CA GLY A 204 -8.54 5.49 -1.17
C GLY A 204 -8.16 4.07 -1.55
N ASP A 205 -6.95 3.88 -2.04
CA ASP A 205 -6.42 2.57 -2.38
C ASP A 205 -6.16 1.74 -1.10
N GLY A 206 -6.07 0.42 -1.23
CA GLY A 206 -5.58 -0.47 -0.19
C GLY A 206 -4.04 -0.49 -0.13
N ILE A 207 -3.44 -1.42 -0.87
CA ILE A 207 -1.98 -1.65 -0.91
C ILE A 207 -1.39 -1.13 -2.21
N ASN A 208 -0.40 -0.25 -2.11
CA ASN A 208 0.36 0.29 -3.23
C ASN A 208 1.83 -0.19 -3.18
N PHE A 209 2.20 -1.04 -4.13
CA PHE A 209 3.59 -1.24 -4.52
C PHE A 209 3.96 -0.18 -5.54
N ARG A 210 4.88 0.69 -5.15
CA ARG A 210 5.46 1.75 -5.98
C ARG A 210 6.83 1.33 -6.47
N ASN A 211 7.43 2.16 -7.31
CA ASN A 211 8.72 1.93 -7.96
C ASN A 211 9.76 1.24 -7.06
N GLY A 212 10.38 0.18 -7.57
CA GLY A 212 11.46 -0.57 -6.91
C GLY A 212 11.01 -1.65 -5.93
N CYS A 213 9.70 -1.93 -5.80
CA CYS A 213 9.25 -3.00 -4.92
C CYS A 213 9.51 -4.39 -5.49
N SER A 214 10.01 -5.33 -4.67
CA SER A 214 10.28 -6.69 -5.14
C SER A 214 10.16 -7.78 -4.09
N PHE A 215 9.92 -9.03 -4.51
CA PHE A 215 9.86 -10.19 -3.62
C PHE A 215 8.82 -10.03 -2.51
N CYS A 216 7.58 -9.72 -2.84
CA CYS A 216 6.51 -9.49 -1.87
C CYS A 216 5.37 -10.49 -2.01
N LEU A 217 4.67 -10.74 -0.90
CA LEU A 217 3.45 -11.54 -0.85
C LEU A 217 2.32 -10.73 -0.21
N VAL A 218 1.18 -10.69 -0.88
CA VAL A 218 -0.10 -10.21 -0.36
C VAL A 218 -1.07 -11.38 -0.27
N ASP A 219 -1.67 -11.61 0.89
CA ASP A 219 -2.55 -12.77 1.14
C ASP A 219 -3.72 -12.44 2.07
N GLY A 220 -4.93 -12.91 1.76
CA GLY A 220 -6.05 -12.81 2.71
C GLY A 220 -6.51 -11.38 2.97
N ILE A 221 -6.61 -10.58 1.91
CA ILE A 221 -7.11 -9.20 1.98
C ILE A 221 -8.62 -9.19 1.77
N SER A 222 -9.34 -8.42 2.58
CA SER A 222 -10.79 -8.28 2.41
C SER A 222 -11.30 -6.84 2.59
N GLY A 223 -12.57 -6.62 2.26
CA GLY A 223 -13.27 -5.36 2.50
C GLY A 223 -13.48 -4.52 1.24
N THR A 224 -13.69 -3.22 1.40
CA THR A 224 -14.05 -2.29 0.32
C THR A 224 -13.05 -1.16 0.18
N THR A 225 -12.65 -0.88 -1.06
CA THR A 225 -11.80 0.27 -1.39
C THR A 225 -12.47 1.23 -2.36
N SER A 226 -12.33 2.54 -2.15
CA SER A 226 -12.83 3.52 -3.11
C SER A 226 -12.02 3.55 -4.41
N ASP A 227 -10.77 3.11 -4.37
CA ASP A 227 -9.92 2.99 -5.56
C ASP A 227 -9.36 1.55 -5.66
N ASP A 228 -8.09 1.38 -6.05
CA ASP A 228 -7.44 0.08 -6.21
C ASP A 228 -7.28 -0.68 -4.88
N THR A 229 -7.64 -1.97 -4.81
CA THR A 229 -7.39 -2.76 -3.57
C THR A 229 -5.92 -3.14 -3.45
N VAL A 230 -5.31 -3.61 -4.53
CA VAL A 230 -3.85 -3.86 -4.60
C VAL A 230 -3.33 -3.34 -5.93
N ALA A 231 -2.35 -2.44 -5.89
CA ALA A 231 -1.78 -1.81 -7.06
C ALA A 231 -0.27 -2.04 -7.16
N CYS A 232 0.19 -2.57 -8.29
CA CYS A 232 1.60 -2.56 -8.69
C CYS A 232 1.79 -1.45 -9.72
N THR A 233 2.28 -0.29 -9.30
CA THR A 233 2.32 0.92 -10.13
C THR A 233 3.74 1.46 -10.25
N ALA A 234 4.38 1.18 -11.38
CA ALA A 234 5.74 1.61 -11.70
C ALA A 234 5.72 2.75 -12.73
N LEU A 235 5.99 3.98 -12.28
CA LEU A 235 5.89 5.19 -13.11
C LEU A 235 7.24 5.86 -13.30
N ASN A 236 7.47 6.41 -14.49
CA ASN A 236 8.63 7.24 -14.83
C ASN A 236 8.64 8.63 -14.17
N GLY A 237 7.68 8.88 -13.28
CA GLY A 237 7.60 10.07 -12.44
C GLY A 237 6.18 10.63 -12.36
N THR A 238 5.87 11.24 -11.21
CA THR A 238 4.75 12.19 -11.11
C THR A 238 5.35 13.58 -11.34
N TYR A 239 5.16 14.16 -12.52
CA TYR A 239 5.71 15.48 -12.80
C TYR A 239 4.90 16.55 -12.04
N LEU A 240 5.45 17.02 -10.91
CA LEU A 240 4.99 18.22 -10.23
C LEU A 240 5.35 19.44 -11.10
N THR A 241 4.49 19.76 -12.06
CA THR A 241 4.60 20.99 -12.86
C THR A 241 3.65 22.06 -12.33
N THR A 242 3.86 23.31 -12.76
CA THR A 242 2.92 24.41 -12.51
C THR A 242 1.52 24.13 -13.08
N GLN A 243 1.43 23.30 -14.12
CA GLN A 243 0.17 22.89 -14.77
C GLN A 243 -0.48 21.65 -14.13
N SER A 244 0.27 20.86 -13.34
CA SER A 244 -0.26 19.66 -12.68
C SER A 244 -1.23 20.03 -11.54
N LYS A 245 -2.14 19.13 -11.18
CA LYS A 245 -3.03 19.30 -10.01
C LYS A 245 -2.38 18.94 -8.67
N TYR A 246 -1.29 18.16 -8.72
CA TYR A 246 -0.55 17.71 -7.55
C TYR A 246 0.21 18.86 -6.88
N ILE A 247 0.06 19.01 -5.57
CA ILE A 247 0.75 19.99 -4.73
C ILE A 247 2.08 19.42 -4.25
N HIS A 248 2.06 18.17 -3.81
CA HIS A 248 3.19 17.47 -3.20
C HIS A 248 3.37 16.07 -3.82
N PRO A 249 4.58 15.48 -3.78
CA PRO A 249 4.83 14.18 -4.41
C PRO A 249 4.17 13.05 -3.60
N MET A 250 3.66 12.03 -4.28
CA MET A 250 3.14 10.81 -3.63
C MET A 250 4.23 9.82 -3.17
N GLN A 251 5.49 10.16 -3.41
CA GLN A 251 6.64 9.33 -3.13
C GLN A 251 7.66 10.15 -2.31
N PRO A 252 8.03 9.74 -1.09
CA PRO A 252 9.04 10.40 -0.28
C PRO A 252 10.35 10.67 -1.02
N MET A 253 10.77 9.75 -1.90
CA MET A 253 11.98 9.90 -2.73
C MET A 253 11.79 10.76 -4.00
N GLY A 254 10.59 11.32 -4.22
CA GLY A 254 10.28 12.12 -5.41
C GLY A 254 10.09 11.28 -6.67
N SER A 255 10.64 11.74 -7.80
CA SER A 255 10.47 11.10 -9.13
C SER A 255 11.76 10.53 -9.70
N GLY A 256 12.84 10.48 -8.93
CA GLY A 256 14.19 10.09 -9.37
C GLY A 256 14.42 8.59 -9.51
N PHE A 257 13.42 7.83 -9.98
CA PHE A 257 13.57 6.38 -10.20
C PHE A 257 14.04 6.13 -11.63
N ALA A 258 15.15 5.42 -11.81
CA ALA A 258 15.69 5.11 -13.12
C ALA A 258 16.24 3.68 -13.17
N GLY A 259 16.20 3.10 -14.37
CA GLY A 259 16.65 1.74 -14.64
C GLY A 259 15.91 0.70 -13.79
N ASP A 260 16.54 -0.46 -13.63
CA ASP A 260 15.95 -1.63 -12.97
C ASP A 260 15.61 -1.37 -11.49
N ALA A 261 16.22 -0.38 -10.85
CA ALA A 261 15.89 0.04 -9.48
C ALA A 261 14.51 0.70 -9.35
N ALA A 262 13.86 1.01 -10.48
CA ALA A 262 12.50 1.54 -10.55
C ALA A 262 11.45 0.45 -10.79
N ASP A 263 11.87 -0.75 -11.19
CA ASP A 263 10.98 -1.82 -11.61
C ASP A 263 10.26 -2.44 -10.41
N ILE A 264 9.12 -3.07 -10.69
CA ILE A 264 8.35 -3.84 -9.70
C ILE A 264 8.32 -5.29 -10.16
N HIS A 265 8.80 -6.22 -9.34
CA HIS A 265 8.88 -7.61 -9.77
C HIS A 265 8.81 -8.65 -8.65
N ASP A 266 8.48 -9.89 -9.03
CA ASP A 266 8.41 -11.03 -8.12
C ASP A 266 7.42 -10.78 -6.97
N ILE A 267 6.20 -10.37 -7.33
CA ILE A 267 5.10 -10.12 -6.38
C ILE A 267 4.01 -11.18 -6.56
N PHE A 268 3.61 -11.78 -5.44
CA PHE A 268 2.50 -12.71 -5.34
C PHE A 268 1.31 -12.01 -4.66
N ILE A 269 0.14 -12.01 -5.30
CA ILE A 269 -1.09 -11.42 -4.78
C ILE A 269 -2.16 -12.50 -4.78
N ARG A 270 -2.67 -12.88 -3.59
CA ARG A 270 -3.65 -13.94 -3.52
C ARG A 270 -4.74 -13.78 -2.47
N ASN A 271 -5.83 -14.52 -2.66
CA ASN A 271 -6.95 -14.61 -1.73
C ASN A 271 -7.51 -13.23 -1.39
N ILE A 272 -7.85 -12.48 -2.44
CA ILE A 272 -8.36 -11.12 -2.34
C ILE A 272 -9.89 -11.17 -2.43
N ARG A 273 -10.58 -10.66 -1.43
CA ARG A 273 -12.04 -10.58 -1.35
C ARG A 273 -12.48 -9.12 -1.28
N THR A 274 -12.78 -8.52 -2.43
CA THR A 274 -12.87 -7.05 -2.55
C THR A 274 -14.24 -6.56 -3.05
N GLY A 275 -14.58 -5.31 -2.74
CA GLY A 275 -15.60 -4.50 -3.40
C GLY A 275 -15.11 -3.07 -3.54
N GLY A 276 -15.77 -2.20 -4.31
CA GLY A 276 -15.28 -0.83 -4.50
C GLY A 276 -15.70 -0.13 -5.78
N LEU A 277 -15.01 0.98 -6.11
CA LEU A 277 -15.37 1.84 -7.26
C LEU A 277 -14.41 1.77 -8.45
N CYS A 278 -13.08 1.65 -8.28
CA CYS A 278 -12.14 1.68 -9.41
C CYS A 278 -11.73 0.28 -9.90
N HIS A 279 -10.74 -0.37 -9.26
CA HIS A 279 -10.28 -1.72 -9.68
C HIS A 279 -9.89 -2.62 -8.50
N GLY A 280 -9.99 -3.94 -8.67
CA GLY A 280 -9.59 -4.89 -7.62
C GLY A 280 -8.06 -4.94 -7.50
N VAL A 281 -7.41 -5.53 -8.50
CA VAL A 281 -5.95 -5.62 -8.58
C VAL A 281 -5.44 -4.99 -9.87
N ILE A 282 -4.40 -4.17 -9.81
CA ILE A 282 -3.80 -3.59 -11.02
C ILE A 282 -2.30 -3.85 -11.17
N CYS A 283 -1.87 -3.96 -12.41
CA CYS A 283 -0.48 -3.79 -12.83
C CYS A 283 -0.39 -2.63 -13.82
N LEU A 284 0.35 -1.59 -13.44
CA LEU A 284 0.48 -0.35 -14.20
C LEU A 284 1.97 -0.03 -14.39
N ALA A 285 2.39 0.12 -15.65
CA ALA A 285 3.77 0.49 -15.97
C ALA A 285 3.86 1.62 -17.00
N THR A 286 4.85 2.51 -16.87
CA THR A 286 5.26 3.40 -17.98
C THR A 286 6.63 2.96 -18.52
N SER A 287 7.69 3.75 -18.34
CA SER A 287 9.04 3.34 -18.72
C SER A 287 9.69 2.34 -17.75
N PRO A 288 9.46 2.40 -16.41
CA PRO A 288 9.79 1.28 -15.52
C PRO A 288 8.94 0.05 -15.85
N GLN A 289 9.38 -1.11 -15.43
CA GLN A 289 8.78 -2.38 -15.78
C GLN A 289 8.02 -2.97 -14.59
N VAL A 290 6.99 -3.76 -14.90
CA VAL A 290 6.25 -4.58 -13.94
C VAL A 290 6.22 -6.00 -14.48
N TYR A 291 6.87 -6.94 -13.79
CA TYR A 291 7.02 -8.30 -14.28
C TYR A 291 7.14 -9.38 -13.21
N ASN A 292 6.98 -10.64 -13.58
CA ASN A 292 6.95 -11.77 -12.64
C ASN A 292 5.89 -11.58 -11.56
N ILE A 293 4.66 -11.28 -11.97
CA ILE A 293 3.53 -11.06 -11.05
C ILE A 293 2.59 -12.25 -11.13
N LEU A 294 2.22 -12.79 -9.96
CA LEU A 294 1.17 -13.80 -9.85
C LEU A 294 -0.03 -13.20 -9.13
N ILE A 295 -1.20 -13.29 -9.72
CA ILE A 295 -2.48 -12.89 -9.13
C ILE A 295 -3.38 -14.14 -9.08
N GLU A 296 -3.81 -14.59 -7.91
CA GLU A 296 -4.66 -15.78 -7.78
C GLU A 296 -5.80 -15.62 -6.76
N ASN A 297 -6.96 -16.19 -7.04
CA ASN A 297 -8.11 -16.21 -6.12
C ASN A 297 -8.60 -14.78 -5.77
N VAL A 298 -8.98 -14.02 -6.79
CA VAL A 298 -9.59 -12.68 -6.61
C VAL A 298 -11.10 -12.81 -6.77
N VAL A 299 -11.84 -12.47 -5.72
CA VAL A 299 -13.30 -12.58 -5.67
C VAL A 299 -13.89 -11.23 -5.32
N GLU A 300 -14.84 -10.76 -6.12
CA GLU A 300 -15.68 -9.62 -5.72
C GLU A 300 -16.82 -10.09 -4.80
N GLU A 301 -16.94 -9.55 -3.58
CA GLU A 301 -17.93 -10.05 -2.61
C GLU A 301 -19.31 -9.36 -2.68
N ALA A 302 -19.44 -8.06 -2.99
CA ALA A 302 -20.72 -7.38 -3.31
C ALA A 302 -20.51 -5.96 -3.88
N SER A 303 -21.58 -5.38 -4.48
CA SER A 303 -21.72 -4.06 -5.15
C SER A 303 -20.40 -3.36 -5.51
N SER A 304 -19.95 -3.57 -6.73
CA SER A 304 -18.76 -2.95 -7.27
C SER A 304 -19.15 -2.10 -8.48
N GLY A 305 -18.69 -0.85 -8.50
CA GLY A 305 -18.79 0.05 -9.65
C GLY A 305 -17.54 0.01 -10.53
N ARG A 306 -16.69 -1.00 -10.32
CA ARG A 306 -15.34 -1.09 -10.90
C ARG A 306 -15.36 -1.17 -12.41
N GLU A 307 -14.34 -0.60 -13.04
CA GLU A 307 -14.11 -0.84 -14.46
C GLU A 307 -13.66 -2.29 -14.67
N ALA A 308 -12.70 -2.76 -13.87
CA ALA A 308 -12.18 -4.12 -13.97
C ALA A 308 -11.87 -4.73 -12.59
N CYS A 309 -12.11 -6.03 -12.45
CA CYS A 309 -11.67 -6.75 -11.25
C CYS A 309 -10.14 -6.90 -11.24
N VAL A 310 -9.53 -7.26 -12.37
CA VAL A 310 -8.07 -7.19 -12.57
C VAL A 310 -7.75 -6.37 -13.81
N LYS A 311 -6.82 -5.41 -13.73
CA LYS A 311 -6.43 -4.54 -14.85
C LYS A 311 -4.92 -4.48 -15.08
N ILE A 312 -4.50 -4.56 -16.34
CA ILE A 312 -3.11 -4.44 -16.77
C ILE A 312 -3.04 -3.32 -17.83
N TYR A 313 -2.32 -2.22 -17.56
CA TYR A 313 -2.37 -1.04 -18.43
C TYR A 313 -1.18 -0.09 -18.26
N THR A 314 -1.03 0.88 -19.16
CA THR A 314 0.09 1.84 -19.10
C THR A 314 -0.18 3.07 -18.23
N GLY A 315 -1.45 3.31 -17.89
CA GLY A 315 -1.88 4.46 -17.11
C GLY A 315 -1.49 5.79 -17.72
N TYR A 316 -0.81 6.61 -16.92
CA TYR A 316 -0.38 7.98 -17.23
C TYR A 316 1.13 8.08 -17.18
N GLY A 317 1.72 8.85 -18.10
CA GLY A 317 3.18 9.02 -18.21
C GLY A 317 3.67 8.68 -19.61
N SER A 318 4.97 8.46 -19.76
CA SER A 318 5.62 8.28 -21.07
C SER A 318 6.68 7.19 -21.05
N GLY A 319 7.17 6.82 -22.24
CA GLY A 319 8.27 5.87 -22.39
C GLY A 319 7.90 4.40 -22.28
N TYR A 320 6.60 4.05 -22.23
CA TYR A 320 6.13 2.68 -22.32
C TYR A 320 6.55 2.03 -23.63
N LYS A 321 6.99 0.78 -23.56
CA LYS A 321 7.32 -0.11 -24.67
C LYS A 321 6.71 -1.48 -24.44
N LYS A 322 6.46 -2.22 -25.52
CA LYS A 322 6.02 -3.61 -25.43
C LYS A 322 7.01 -4.40 -24.55
N GLY A 323 6.48 -5.14 -23.57
CA GLY A 323 7.27 -5.91 -22.62
C GLY A 323 7.62 -5.19 -21.32
N ASN A 324 7.27 -3.91 -21.15
CA ASN A 324 7.29 -3.25 -19.84
C ASN A 324 6.36 -3.97 -18.85
N LEU A 325 5.22 -4.46 -19.33
CA LEU A 325 4.33 -5.38 -18.62
C LEU A 325 4.55 -6.78 -19.17
N ARG A 326 5.13 -7.69 -18.38
CA ARG A 326 5.40 -9.06 -18.84
C ARG A 326 5.43 -10.14 -17.76
N ASN A 327 5.29 -11.40 -18.16
CA ASN A 327 5.32 -12.54 -17.25
C ASN A 327 4.34 -12.34 -16.07
N ILE A 328 3.08 -12.07 -16.42
CA ILE A 328 1.99 -11.85 -15.46
C ILE A 328 0.99 -12.99 -15.62
N SER A 329 0.75 -13.73 -14.54
CA SER A 329 -0.21 -14.83 -14.51
C SER A 329 -1.37 -14.48 -13.59
N VAL A 330 -2.59 -14.56 -14.10
CA VAL A 330 -3.82 -14.27 -13.37
C VAL A 330 -4.71 -15.51 -13.39
N SER A 331 -5.18 -15.96 -12.23
CA SER A 331 -6.00 -17.17 -12.15
C SER A 331 -7.11 -17.10 -11.10
N ASN A 332 -8.21 -17.82 -11.35
CA ASN A 332 -9.34 -17.92 -10.43
C ASN A 332 -9.90 -16.55 -10.03
N VAL A 333 -10.37 -15.80 -11.03
CA VAL A 333 -11.02 -14.49 -10.84
C VAL A 333 -12.53 -14.69 -10.90
N VAL A 334 -13.24 -14.23 -9.87
CA VAL A 334 -14.71 -14.21 -9.85
C VAL A 334 -15.16 -12.77 -9.70
N SER A 335 -15.54 -12.16 -10.82
CA SER A 335 -16.09 -10.81 -10.85
C SER A 335 -17.61 -10.83 -10.71
N LYS A 336 -18.15 -9.91 -9.92
CA LYS A 336 -19.59 -9.79 -9.64
C LYS A 336 -20.15 -8.40 -9.89
N GLY A 337 -19.30 -7.36 -9.93
CA GLY A 337 -19.75 -5.98 -10.13
C GLY A 337 -19.00 -5.22 -11.20
N ALA A 338 -17.74 -5.57 -11.47
CA ALA A 338 -16.94 -4.88 -12.47
C ALA A 338 -17.48 -5.04 -13.91
N SER A 339 -17.26 -4.04 -14.74
CA SER A 339 -17.58 -4.09 -16.18
C SER A 339 -16.78 -5.14 -16.94
N TYR A 340 -15.55 -5.42 -16.48
CA TYR A 340 -14.69 -6.49 -17.00
C TYR A 340 -14.16 -7.34 -15.85
N ALA A 341 -14.19 -8.67 -15.97
CA ALA A 341 -13.50 -9.50 -14.99
C ALA A 341 -11.98 -9.31 -15.09
N VAL A 342 -11.45 -9.26 -16.31
CA VAL A 342 -10.05 -8.93 -16.58
C VAL A 342 -9.92 -7.94 -17.73
N MET A 343 -8.99 -6.98 -17.64
CA MET A 343 -8.80 -5.98 -18.68
C MET A 343 -7.32 -5.74 -18.95
N VAL A 344 -6.92 -5.74 -20.22
CA VAL A 344 -5.57 -5.39 -20.67
C VAL A 344 -5.68 -4.22 -21.64
N LYS A 345 -5.12 -3.05 -21.27
CA LYS A 345 -5.05 -1.85 -22.11
C LYS A 345 -3.61 -1.46 -22.42
N ALA A 346 -2.82 -2.43 -22.87
CA ALA A 346 -1.40 -2.23 -23.18
C ALA A 346 -0.88 -3.37 -24.07
N ALA A 347 0.15 -3.09 -24.86
CA ALA A 347 0.93 -4.14 -25.53
C ALA A 347 1.78 -4.88 -24.49
N VAL A 348 1.38 -6.10 -24.11
CA VAL A 348 2.03 -6.91 -23.08
C VAL A 348 2.83 -8.07 -23.67
N LYS A 349 3.64 -8.75 -22.84
CA LYS A 349 4.38 -9.96 -23.24
C LYS A 349 4.23 -11.08 -22.20
N ASP A 350 3.93 -12.30 -22.62
CA ASP A 350 3.83 -13.48 -21.73
C ASP A 350 2.83 -13.24 -20.58
N VAL A 351 1.57 -12.95 -20.94
CA VAL A 351 0.49 -12.70 -19.98
C VAL A 351 -0.61 -13.74 -20.14
N HIS A 352 -0.94 -14.40 -19.03
CA HIS A 352 -1.80 -15.58 -19.03
C HIS A 352 -2.96 -15.40 -18.05
N PHE A 353 -4.17 -15.66 -18.51
CA PHE A 353 -5.39 -15.66 -17.69
C PHE A 353 -5.98 -17.07 -17.65
N SER A 354 -6.44 -17.54 -16.48
CA SER A 354 -7.12 -18.84 -16.38
C SER A 354 -8.25 -18.84 -15.35
N ALA A 355 -9.31 -19.61 -15.61
CA ALA A 355 -10.47 -19.74 -14.71
C ALA A 355 -11.05 -18.37 -14.31
N VAL A 356 -11.42 -17.57 -15.31
CA VAL A 356 -12.01 -16.24 -15.12
C VAL A 356 -13.51 -16.32 -15.31
N ARG A 357 -14.28 -15.92 -14.28
CA ARG A 357 -15.73 -15.94 -14.28
C ARG A 357 -16.29 -14.54 -14.08
N GLN A 358 -17.12 -14.11 -15.03
CA GLN A 358 -17.94 -12.91 -14.92
C GLN A 358 -19.36 -13.32 -14.53
N LEU A 359 -19.87 -12.81 -13.41
CA LEU A 359 -21.21 -13.11 -12.91
C LEU A 359 -22.20 -11.95 -13.09
N LYS A 360 -21.73 -10.76 -13.49
CA LYS A 360 -22.59 -9.62 -13.83
C LYS A 360 -23.15 -9.79 -15.24
N TYR A 361 -24.48 -9.72 -15.37
CA TYR A 361 -25.22 -10.06 -16.59
C TYR A 361 -24.92 -9.16 -17.79
N ASP A 362 -24.64 -7.88 -17.56
CA ASP A 362 -24.39 -6.84 -18.58
C ASP A 362 -22.91 -6.45 -18.68
N ALA A 363 -22.01 -7.35 -18.24
CA ALA A 363 -20.58 -7.13 -18.22
C ALA A 363 -19.85 -8.16 -19.08
N GLU A 364 -18.62 -7.83 -19.45
CA GLU A 364 -17.77 -8.71 -20.26
C GLU A 364 -16.79 -9.48 -19.38
N THR A 365 -16.38 -10.66 -19.85
CA THR A 365 -15.35 -11.43 -19.13
C THR A 365 -13.98 -10.78 -19.31
N HIS A 366 -13.68 -10.29 -20.51
CA HIS A 366 -12.39 -9.67 -20.78
C HIS A 366 -12.47 -8.57 -21.84
N LEU A 367 -11.52 -7.64 -21.79
CA LEU A 367 -11.20 -6.72 -22.88
C LEU A 367 -9.68 -6.64 -23.04
N PHE A 368 -9.18 -6.96 -24.24
CA PHE A 368 -7.76 -6.92 -24.55
C PHE A 368 -7.49 -5.96 -25.71
N GLU A 369 -6.67 -4.95 -25.45
CA GLU A 369 -6.21 -3.96 -26.42
C GLU A 369 -4.68 -3.95 -26.50
N GLY A 370 -4.15 -3.61 -27.69
CA GLY A 370 -2.72 -3.52 -27.94
C GLY A 370 -2.11 -4.79 -28.53
N GLU A 371 -1.10 -4.62 -29.39
CA GLU A 371 -0.40 -5.73 -30.04
C GLU A 371 0.48 -6.47 -29.01
N SER A 372 -0.03 -7.57 -28.47
CA SER A 372 0.62 -8.33 -27.40
C SER A 372 1.28 -9.61 -27.91
N ASP A 373 2.37 -10.02 -27.26
CA ASP A 373 3.07 -11.26 -27.55
C ASP A 373 2.71 -12.30 -26.47
N ASN A 374 2.17 -13.46 -26.85
CA ASN A 374 1.75 -14.52 -25.92
C ASN A 374 0.73 -14.06 -24.86
N LEU A 375 -0.27 -13.25 -25.25
CA LEU A 375 -1.44 -12.96 -24.42
C LEU A 375 -2.53 -14.02 -24.65
N ASN A 376 -2.96 -14.70 -23.60
CA ASN A 376 -3.97 -15.77 -23.69
C ASN A 376 -4.89 -15.83 -22.47
N ILE A 377 -6.08 -16.39 -22.69
CA ILE A 377 -7.08 -16.68 -21.66
C ILE A 377 -7.60 -18.11 -21.86
N GLU A 378 -7.59 -18.92 -20.80
CA GLU A 378 -8.01 -20.32 -20.81
C GLU A 378 -9.09 -20.62 -19.77
N GLY A 379 -10.08 -21.43 -20.12
CA GLY A 379 -11.11 -21.93 -19.20
C GLY A 379 -12.13 -20.87 -18.76
N PHE A 380 -13.37 -21.04 -19.22
CA PHE A 380 -14.55 -20.31 -18.77
C PHE A 380 -15.36 -21.13 -17.76
#